data_AF-A0A7X3PIN7-F1
#
_entry.id   AF-A0A7X3PIN7-F1
#
_cell.length_a   1.000
_cell.length_b   1.000
_cell.length_c   1.000
_cell.angle_alpha   90.00
_cell.angle_beta   90.00
_cell.angle_gamma   90.00
#
_symmetry.space_group_name_H-M   'P 1'
#
loop_
_entity.id
_entity.type
_entity.pdbx_description
1 polymer ?
#
loop_
_entity_poly.entity_id
_entity_poly.type
_entity_poly.pdbx_seq_one_letter_code
_entity_poly.pdbx_strand_id
1 'polypeptide(L)'
;MARPRKPEAERRSRTIGVRVNTVEAAEIAARAGAAGMTTTGYMRKRALGQPVREAAVLRLGAAERVELHRIGVNLNQIARALNSGASAPSGTLEAVERVGELAAGLLSGEALER
;
A
#
# COMPACT_ATOMS: atom_id res chain seq x y z
N MET A 1 5.59 15.00 -14.87
CA MET A 1 6.35 14.08 -15.73
C MET A 1 5.64 12.74 -15.76
N ALA A 2 5.37 12.17 -16.94
CA ALA A 2 4.74 10.86 -17.05
C ALA A 2 5.71 9.75 -16.65
N ARG A 3 5.20 8.67 -16.03
CA ARG A 3 6.02 7.51 -15.64
C ARG A 3 6.58 6.83 -16.90
N PRO A 4 7.90 6.58 -16.99
CA PRO A 4 8.49 5.84 -18.10
C PRO A 4 7.82 4.48 -18.31
N ARG A 5 7.63 4.08 -19.57
CA ARG A 5 7.06 2.76 -19.92
C ARG A 5 8.05 1.66 -19.56
N LYS A 6 7.55 0.51 -19.12
CA LYS A 6 8.38 -0.66 -18.82
C LYS A 6 8.97 -1.27 -20.11
N PRO A 7 10.19 -1.82 -20.07
CA PRO A 7 10.76 -2.61 -21.15
C PRO A 7 9.83 -3.76 -21.55
N GLU A 8 9.85 -4.15 -22.83
CA GLU A 8 8.91 -5.15 -23.37
C GLU A 8 8.94 -6.49 -22.62
N ALA A 9 10.14 -6.96 -22.25
CA ALA A 9 10.33 -8.19 -21.48
C ALA A 9 9.67 -8.18 -20.09
N GLU A 10 9.45 -6.99 -19.51
CA GLU A 10 8.82 -6.83 -18.20
C GLU A 10 7.31 -6.51 -18.30
N ARG A 11 6.80 -6.31 -19.53
CA ARG A 11 5.39 -6.03 -19.75
C ARG A 11 4.60 -7.31 -19.61
N ARG A 12 3.55 -7.25 -18.79
CA ARG A 12 2.57 -8.32 -18.65
C ARG A 12 1.60 -8.23 -19.83
N SER A 13 2.00 -8.82 -20.97
CA SER A 13 1.27 -8.76 -22.25
C SER A 13 0.37 -9.97 -22.52
N ARG A 14 0.53 -11.07 -21.77
CA ARG A 14 -0.24 -12.31 -21.93
C ARG A 14 -1.32 -12.43 -20.86
N THR A 15 -2.46 -13.01 -21.25
CA THR A 15 -3.62 -13.28 -20.37
C THR A 15 -3.82 -14.78 -20.21
N ILE A 16 -4.13 -15.22 -19.00
CA ILE A 16 -4.55 -16.60 -18.69
C ILE A 16 -6.00 -16.53 -18.23
N GLY A 17 -6.92 -17.17 -18.97
CA GLY A 17 -8.34 -17.25 -18.61
C GLY A 17 -8.65 -18.53 -17.87
N VAL A 18 -9.33 -18.43 -16.72
CA VAL A 18 -9.83 -19.57 -15.94
C VAL A 18 -11.34 -19.44 -15.83
N ARG A 19 -12.08 -20.48 -16.20
CA ARG A 19 -13.52 -20.54 -15.98
C ARG A 19 -13.78 -20.91 -14.53
N VAL A 20 -14.64 -20.15 -13.87
CA VAL A 20 -15.05 -20.37 -12.49
C VAL A 20 -16.56 -20.19 -12.40
N ASN A 21 -17.18 -20.85 -11.43
CA ASN A 21 -18.57 -20.61 -11.07
C ASN A 21 -18.71 -19.36 -10.17
N THR A 22 -19.94 -19.00 -9.83
CA THR A 22 -20.24 -17.81 -9.00
C THR A 22 -19.68 -17.89 -7.59
N VAL A 23 -19.69 -19.07 -6.99
CA VAL A 23 -19.18 -19.31 -5.62
C VAL A 23 -17.65 -19.16 -5.60
N GLU A 24 -16.97 -19.79 -6.54
CA GLU A 24 -15.52 -19.71 -6.70
C GLU A 24 -15.08 -18.25 -6.96
N ALA A 25 -15.79 -17.52 -7.82
CA ALA A 25 -15.49 -16.12 -8.09
C ALA A 25 -15.60 -15.25 -6.84
N ALA A 26 -16.66 -15.43 -6.04
CA ALA A 26 -16.86 -14.71 -4.80
C ALA A 26 -15.78 -15.04 -3.76
N GLU A 27 -15.43 -16.33 -3.64
CA GLU A 27 -14.40 -16.78 -2.71
C GLU A 27 -13.02 -16.22 -3.07
N ILE A 28 -12.66 -16.22 -4.36
CA ILE A 28 -11.39 -15.64 -4.83
C ILE A 28 -11.36 -14.14 -4.54
N ALA A 29 -12.47 -13.42 -4.78
CA ALA A 29 -12.56 -11.99 -4.49
C ALA A 29 -12.42 -11.70 -2.99
N ALA A 30 -13.07 -12.48 -2.13
CA ALA A 30 -12.97 -12.35 -0.68
C ALA A 30 -11.54 -12.58 -0.18
N ARG A 31 -10.88 -13.66 -0.64
CA ARG A 31 -9.48 -13.97 -0.29
C ARG A 31 -8.51 -12.90 -0.80
N ALA A 32 -8.75 -12.36 -2.00
CA ALA A 32 -7.96 -11.25 -2.53
C ALA A 32 -8.13 -9.98 -1.67
N GLY A 33 -9.37 -9.68 -1.25
CA GLY A 33 -9.68 -8.56 -0.36
C GLY A 33 -9.01 -8.69 1.01
N ALA A 34 -9.08 -9.87 1.64
CA ALA A 34 -8.39 -10.17 2.90
C ALA A 34 -6.87 -10.01 2.79
N ALA A 35 -6.29 -10.29 1.62
CA ALA A 35 -4.88 -10.07 1.33
C ALA A 35 -4.53 -8.61 0.93
N GLY A 36 -5.51 -7.70 0.84
CA GLY A 36 -5.30 -6.32 0.37
C GLY A 36 -4.84 -6.25 -1.09
N MET A 37 -5.22 -7.22 -1.92
CA MET A 37 -4.80 -7.34 -3.32
C MET A 37 -5.98 -7.25 -4.29
N THR A 38 -5.70 -6.88 -5.54
CA THR A 38 -6.67 -7.10 -6.63
C THR A 38 -6.81 -8.60 -6.91
N THR A 39 -7.98 -9.03 -7.39
CA THR A 39 -8.24 -10.44 -7.77
C THR A 39 -7.17 -10.99 -8.71
N THR A 40 -6.79 -10.24 -9.75
CA THR A 40 -5.73 -10.63 -10.70
C THR A 40 -4.34 -10.70 -10.04
N GLY A 41 -4.03 -9.77 -9.13
CA GLY A 41 -2.78 -9.77 -8.38
C GLY A 41 -2.66 -10.96 -7.44
N TYR A 42 -3.76 -11.27 -6.73
CA TYR A 42 -3.89 -12.43 -5.85
C TYR A 42 -3.72 -13.73 -6.62
N MET A 43 -4.51 -13.94 -7.68
CA MET A 43 -4.44 -15.13 -8.53
C MET A 43 -3.04 -15.35 -9.08
N ARG A 44 -2.39 -14.29 -9.59
CA ARG A 44 -1.02 -14.40 -10.11
C ARG A 44 -0.03 -14.84 -9.03
N LYS A 45 -0.06 -14.23 -7.84
CA LYS A 45 0.83 -14.63 -6.75
C LYS A 45 0.63 -16.11 -6.41
N ARG A 46 -0.62 -16.54 -6.24
CA ARG A 46 -0.97 -17.92 -5.93
C ARG A 46 -0.53 -18.89 -7.03
N ALA A 47 -0.77 -18.57 -8.30
CA ALA A 47 -0.36 -19.38 -9.44
C ALA A 47 1.16 -19.51 -9.59
N LEU A 48 1.92 -18.52 -9.13
CA LEU A 48 3.39 -18.54 -9.11
C LEU A 48 3.98 -19.14 -7.81
N GLY A 49 3.14 -19.71 -6.93
CA GLY A 49 3.59 -20.26 -5.65
C GLY A 49 4.11 -19.20 -4.66
N GLN A 50 3.87 -17.93 -4.92
CA GLN A 50 4.34 -16.85 -4.05
C GLN A 50 3.48 -16.78 -2.79
N PRO A 51 4.09 -16.57 -1.61
CA PRO A 51 3.33 -16.45 -0.37
C PRO A 51 2.39 -15.25 -0.46
N VAL A 52 1.14 -15.50 -0.10
CA VAL A 52 0.14 -14.45 0.13
C VAL A 52 -0.12 -14.44 1.61
N ARG A 53 0.38 -13.40 2.28
CA ARG A 53 0.01 -13.11 3.66
C ARG A 53 -1.32 -12.39 3.64
N GLU A 54 -2.21 -12.75 4.56
CA GLU A 54 -3.34 -11.88 4.85
C GLU A 54 -2.77 -10.51 5.23
N ALA A 55 -3.32 -9.45 4.64
CA ALA A 55 -2.92 -8.13 5.06
C ALA A 55 -3.36 -8.03 6.52
N ALA A 56 -2.48 -7.58 7.41
CA ALA A 56 -2.94 -6.99 8.66
C ALA A 56 -3.79 -5.79 8.24
N VAL A 57 -5.10 -6.01 8.08
CA VAL A 57 -6.01 -4.95 7.68
C VAL A 57 -6.09 -4.06 8.91
N LEU A 58 -5.26 -3.02 8.93
CA LEU A 58 -5.59 -1.80 9.65
C LEU A 58 -6.92 -1.34 9.07
N ARG A 59 -8.01 -1.76 9.71
CA ARG A 59 -9.37 -1.32 9.42
C ARG A 59 -9.49 0.11 9.94
N LEU A 60 -8.77 1.02 9.30
CA LEU A 60 -8.97 2.44 9.48
C LEU A 60 -10.42 2.74 9.04
N GLY A 61 -11.17 3.50 9.82
CA GLY A 61 -12.43 4.04 9.37
C GLY A 61 -12.20 5.09 8.27
N ALA A 62 -13.29 5.67 7.77
CA ALA A 62 -13.21 6.69 6.73
C ALA A 62 -12.52 7.97 7.23
N ALA A 63 -12.74 8.35 8.48
CA ALA A 63 -12.14 9.53 9.10
C ALA A 63 -10.63 9.39 9.24
N GLU A 64 -10.17 8.24 9.73
CA GLU A 64 -8.76 7.91 9.95
C GLU A 64 -8.00 7.85 8.61
N ARG A 65 -8.64 7.36 7.54
CA ARG A 65 -8.07 7.42 6.19
C ARG A 65 -7.90 8.85 5.69
N VAL A 66 -8.88 9.72 5.93
CA VAL A 66 -8.80 11.13 5.53
C VAL A 66 -7.71 11.85 6.31
N GLU A 67 -7.60 11.57 7.60
CA GLU A 67 -6.55 12.13 8.45
C GLU A 67 -5.16 11.70 7.99
N LEU A 68 -4.96 10.39 7.76
CA LEU A 68 -3.70 9.88 7.24
C LEU A 68 -3.35 10.49 5.88
N HIS A 69 -4.34 10.68 5.01
CA HIS A 69 -4.14 11.36 3.74
C HIS A 69 -3.68 12.81 3.92
N ARG A 70 -4.28 13.57 4.83
CA ARG A 70 -3.87 14.95 5.14
C ARG A 70 -2.45 15.01 5.68
N ILE A 71 -2.07 14.09 6.56
CA ILE A 71 -0.69 13.97 7.07
C ILE A 71 0.28 13.73 5.90
N GLY A 72 -0.03 12.79 5.02
CA GLY A 72 0.80 12.49 3.84
C GLY A 72 0.94 13.67 2.88
N VAL A 73 -0.14 14.44 2.66
CA VAL A 73 -0.11 15.66 1.84
C VAL A 73 0.81 16.71 2.45
N ASN A 74 0.71 16.97 3.76
CA ASN A 74 1.56 17.94 4.46
C ASN A 74 3.04 17.53 4.40
N LEU A 75 3.36 16.25 4.61
CA LEU A 75 4.73 15.74 4.49
C LEU A 75 5.31 15.95 3.08
N ASN A 76 4.50 15.69 2.04
CA ASN A 76 4.93 15.91 0.66
C ASN A 76 5.15 17.39 0.34
N GLN A 77 4.38 18.31 0.95
CA GLN A 77 4.60 19.74 0.81
C GLN A 77 5.90 20.18 1.48
N ILE A 78 6.18 19.69 2.69
CA ILE A 78 7.45 19.95 3.39
C ILE A 78 8.61 19.44 2.54
N ALA A 79 8.56 18.19 2.06
CA ALA A 79 9.60 17.62 1.21
C ALA A 79 9.84 18.45 -0.05
N ARG A 80 8.77 18.95 -0.70
CA ARG A 80 8.89 19.84 -1.87
C ARG A 80 9.56 21.17 -1.51
N ALA A 81 9.17 21.80 -0.42
CA ALA A 81 9.76 23.06 0.04
C ALA A 81 11.27 22.88 0.31
N LEU A 82 11.65 21.82 1.02
CA LEU A 82 13.05 21.49 1.29
C LEU A 82 13.84 21.22 0.00
N ASN A 83 13.26 20.46 -0.93
CA ASN A 83 13.89 20.19 -2.23
C ASN A 83 14.03 21.44 -3.10
N SER A 84 13.24 22.49 -2.86
CA SER A 84 13.39 23.80 -3.51
C SER A 84 14.39 24.73 -2.80
N GLY A 85 15.11 24.25 -1.78
CA GLY A 85 16.10 25.02 -1.04
C GLY A 85 15.53 25.85 0.11
N ALA A 86 14.26 25.64 0.50
CA ALA A 86 13.73 26.25 1.70
C ALA A 86 14.33 25.59 2.95
N SER A 87 14.51 26.36 4.01
CA SER A 87 14.95 25.85 5.31
C SER A 87 13.79 25.22 6.07
N ALA A 88 14.01 24.04 6.63
CA ALA A 88 13.06 23.41 7.54
C ALA A 88 13.08 24.13 8.90
N PRO A 89 11.92 24.31 9.55
CA PRO A 89 11.90 24.61 10.98
C PRO A 89 12.68 23.57 11.78
N SER A 90 13.31 24.00 12.88
CA SER A 90 13.95 23.09 13.84
C SER A 90 12.94 22.05 14.34
N GLY A 91 13.34 20.78 14.38
CA GLY A 91 12.48 19.65 14.77
C GLY A 91 11.70 18.98 13.64
N THR A 92 11.78 19.47 12.40
CA THR A 92 11.10 18.83 11.25
C THR A 92 11.58 17.39 11.01
N LEU A 93 12.89 17.15 11.14
CA LEU A 93 13.46 15.81 10.97
C LEU A 93 12.98 14.85 12.07
N GLU A 94 13.04 15.28 13.32
CA GLU A 94 12.57 14.50 14.49
C GLU A 94 11.08 14.15 14.37
N ALA A 95 10.26 15.10 13.89
CA ALA A 95 8.84 14.85 13.65
C ALA A 95 8.61 13.80 12.54
N VAL A 96 9.39 13.85 11.46
CA VAL A 96 9.31 12.88 10.36
C VAL A 96 9.76 11.49 10.82
N GLU A 97 10.86 11.40 11.57
CA GLU A 97 11.35 10.15 12.15
C GLU A 97 10.31 9.52 13.08
N ARG A 98 9.71 10.30 13.98
CA ARG A 98 8.66 9.83 14.89
C ARG A 98 7.41 9.32 14.16
N VAL A 99 7.01 9.98 13.07
CA VAL A 99 5.91 9.47 12.22
C VAL A 99 6.32 8.16 11.53
N GLY A 100 7.57 8.03 11.09
CA GLY A 100 8.11 6.80 10.53
C GLY A 100 8.10 5.63 11.51
N GLU A 101 8.51 5.87 12.75
CA GLU A 101 8.49 4.88 13.84
C GLU A 101 7.06 4.43 14.17
N LEU A 102 6.12 5.36 14.32
CA LEU A 102 4.70 5.05 14.57
C LEU A 102 4.11 4.22 13.42
N ALA A 103 4.41 4.57 12.17
CA ALA A 103 3.96 3.81 11.02
C ALA A 103 4.56 2.39 10.99
N ALA A 104 5.84 2.24 11.33
CA ALA A 104 6.49 0.93 11.42
C ALA A 104 5.89 0.04 12.52
N GLY A 105 5.58 0.61 13.69
CA GLY A 105 4.92 -0.10 14.79
C GLY A 105 3.50 -0.57 14.44
N LEU A 106 2.73 0.28 13.73
CA LEU A 106 1.40 -0.08 13.22
C LEU A 106 1.46 -1.22 12.20
N LEU A 107 2.45 -1.22 11.31
CA LEU A 107 2.63 -2.26 10.29
C LEU A 107 3.15 -3.58 10.87
N SER A 108 3.88 -3.52 11.98
CA SER A 108 4.45 -4.68 12.66
C SER A 108 3.45 -5.34 13.64
N GLY A 109 2.30 -4.70 13.89
CA GLY A 109 1.25 -5.20 14.78
C GLY A 109 1.47 -4.89 16.27
N GLU A 110 2.61 -4.32 16.64
CA GLU A 110 3.00 -4.01 18.03
C GLU A 110 2.13 -2.90 18.67
N ALA A 111 1.50 -2.06 17.85
CA ALA A 111 0.72 -0.91 18.30
C ALA A 111 -0.74 -1.23 18.68
N LEU A 112 -1.22 -2.46 18.43
CA LEU A 112 -2.62 -2.86 18.72
C LEU A 112 -2.81 -3.59 20.07
N GLU A 113 -1.73 -3.77 20.85
CA GLU A 113 -1.76 -4.49 22.15
C GLU A 113 -1.70 -3.58 23.40
N ARG A 114 -1.88 -2.26 23.24
CA ARG A 114 -1.97 -1.31 24.38
C ARG A 114 -3.33 -0.63 24.42
#